data_AF-A0A1R4I2Z7-F1
#
_entry.id   AF-A0A1R4I2Z7-F1
#
_cell.length_a   1.000
_cell.length_b   1.000
_cell.length_c   1.000
_cell.angle_alpha   90.00
_cell.angle_beta   90.00
_cell.angle_gamma   90.00
#
_symmetry.space_group_name_H-M   'P 1'
#
loop_
_entity.id
_entity.type
_entity.pdbx_description
1 polymer ?
#
loop_
_entity_poly.entity_id
_entity_poly.type
_entity_poly.pdbx_seq_one_letter_code
_entity_poly.pdbx_strand_id
1 'polypeptide(L)'
;MTRKKKTRSLADKVTIRTGRRKDYKQWRHDNPDQVTSSRRFVAKKQQQRKLQAVRKLARQQEGQSIAIHPDKGADHTPEDKS
;
A
#
# COMPACT_ATOMS: atom_id res chain seq x y z
N MET A 1 14.40 -4.82 -36.56
CA MET A 1 13.47 -4.84 -35.39
C MET A 1 14.28 -5.05 -34.11
N THR A 2 14.42 -4.05 -33.23
CA THR A 2 15.29 -4.17 -32.02
C THR A 2 14.51 -4.70 -30.81
N ARG A 3 15.19 -5.29 -29.81
CA ARG A 3 14.56 -5.76 -28.57
C ARG A 3 13.71 -4.65 -27.92
N LYS A 4 14.26 -3.43 -27.84
CA LYS A 4 13.56 -2.23 -27.36
C LYS A 4 12.24 -2.00 -28.09
N LYS A 5 12.19 -2.16 -29.43
CA LYS A 5 10.97 -2.00 -30.25
C LYS A 5 9.95 -3.14 -30.01
N LYS A 6 10.41 -4.36 -29.74
CA LYS A 6 9.54 -5.52 -29.43
C LYS A 6 8.95 -5.47 -28.01
N THR A 7 9.70 -4.94 -27.05
CA THR A 7 9.33 -4.92 -25.62
C THR A 7 8.91 -3.52 -25.13
N ARG A 8 8.37 -2.68 -26.02
CA ARG A 8 7.94 -1.32 -25.65
C ARG A 8 6.80 -1.35 -24.66
N SER A 9 6.87 -0.46 -23.67
CA SER A 9 5.76 -0.24 -22.73
C SER A 9 4.54 0.34 -23.46
N LEU A 10 3.36 0.25 -22.83
CA LEU A 10 2.13 0.86 -23.34
C LEU A 10 2.29 2.37 -23.56
N ALA A 11 2.93 3.08 -22.62
CA ALA A 11 3.20 4.52 -22.75
C ALA A 11 4.03 4.85 -23.99
N ASP A 12 5.05 4.05 -24.26
CA ASP A 12 5.91 4.19 -25.42
C ASP A 12 5.14 3.95 -26.73
N LYS A 13 4.28 2.91 -26.76
CA LYS A 13 3.42 2.60 -27.92
C LYS A 13 2.43 3.72 -28.20
N VAL A 14 1.78 4.27 -27.17
CA VAL A 14 0.86 5.41 -27.29
C VAL A 14 1.60 6.65 -27.79
N THR A 15 2.78 6.95 -27.23
CA THR A 15 3.58 8.12 -27.62
C THR A 15 4.04 8.05 -29.09
N ILE A 16 4.39 6.86 -29.62
CA ILE A 16 4.73 6.74 -31.06
C ILE A 16 3.49 6.91 -31.93
N ARG A 17 2.32 6.44 -31.50
CA ARG A 17 1.08 6.54 -32.27
C ARG A 17 0.62 7.99 -32.41
N THR A 18 0.70 8.76 -31.34
CA THR A 18 0.14 10.12 -31.30
C THR A 18 1.20 11.22 -31.42
N GLY A 19 2.48 10.88 -31.29
CA GLY A 19 3.60 11.83 -31.33
C GLY A 19 3.76 12.69 -30.07
N ARG A 20 2.87 12.57 -29.07
CA ARG A 20 2.84 13.42 -27.87
C ARG A 20 2.89 12.60 -26.58
N ARG A 21 3.86 12.92 -25.72
CA ARG A 21 4.13 12.17 -24.47
C ARG A 21 2.99 12.24 -23.45
N LYS A 22 2.21 13.33 -23.44
CA LYS A 22 1.10 13.53 -22.49
C LYS A 22 -0.12 12.65 -22.80
N ASP A 23 -0.21 12.11 -24.00
CA ASP A 23 -1.39 11.36 -24.45
C ASP A 23 -1.52 10.03 -23.75
N TYR A 24 -0.43 9.48 -23.20
CA TYR A 24 -0.54 8.30 -22.35
C TYR A 24 -1.42 8.57 -21.12
N LYS A 25 -1.42 9.80 -20.56
CA LYS A 25 -2.28 10.13 -19.43
C LYS A 25 -3.75 10.07 -19.85
N GLN A 26 -4.11 10.73 -20.95
CA GLN A 26 -5.47 10.72 -21.49
C GLN A 26 -5.91 9.30 -21.87
N TRP A 27 -5.07 8.60 -22.64
CA TRP A 27 -5.32 7.23 -23.07
C TRP A 27 -5.57 6.26 -21.90
N ARG A 28 -4.89 6.45 -20.76
CA ARG A 28 -5.15 5.66 -19.53
C ARG A 28 -6.52 5.93 -18.92
N HIS A 29 -7.02 7.16 -19.02
CA HIS A 29 -8.37 7.50 -18.55
C HIS A 29 -9.44 6.95 -19.49
N ASP A 30 -9.17 6.95 -20.79
CA ASP A 30 -10.08 6.42 -21.81
C ASP A 30 -10.08 4.89 -21.88
N ASN A 31 -9.01 4.22 -21.42
CA ASN A 31 -8.82 2.76 -21.46
C ASN A 31 -8.41 2.21 -20.08
N PRO A 32 -9.26 2.35 -19.04
CA PRO A 32 -8.91 1.94 -17.69
C PRO A 32 -8.60 0.43 -17.58
N ASP A 33 -9.32 -0.40 -18.33
CA ASP A 33 -9.21 -1.86 -18.26
C ASP A 33 -7.89 -2.40 -18.85
N GLN A 34 -7.26 -1.64 -19.75
CA GLN A 34 -5.99 -2.05 -20.37
C GLN A 34 -4.77 -1.73 -19.51
N VAL A 35 -4.93 -0.93 -18.45
CA VAL A 35 -3.85 -0.53 -17.55
C VAL A 35 -4.03 -1.27 -16.23
N THR A 36 -4.06 -2.60 -16.33
CA THR A 36 -4.15 -3.48 -15.17
C THR A 36 -2.79 -4.04 -14.82
N SER A 37 -2.54 -4.18 -13.51
CA SER A 37 -1.37 -4.91 -13.05
C SER A 37 -1.53 -6.39 -13.40
N SER A 38 -0.43 -7.04 -13.79
CA SER A 38 -0.48 -8.47 -14.13
C SER A 38 -0.95 -9.32 -12.94
N ARG A 39 -1.66 -10.42 -13.22
CA ARG A 39 -2.17 -11.35 -12.19
C ARG A 39 -1.07 -11.82 -11.23
N ARG A 40 0.14 -12.10 -11.75
CA ARG A 40 1.31 -12.48 -10.94
C ARG A 40 1.70 -11.41 -9.95
N PHE A 41 1.69 -10.14 -10.36
CA PHE A 41 2.02 -9.02 -9.49
C PHE A 41 0.99 -8.85 -8.36
N VAL A 42 -0.30 -8.96 -8.70
CA VAL A 42 -1.40 -8.89 -7.73
C VAL A 42 -1.28 -10.02 -6.69
N ALA A 43 -1.09 -11.26 -7.14
CA ALA A 43 -0.91 -12.40 -6.25
C ALA A 43 0.30 -12.24 -5.31
N LYS A 44 1.45 -11.79 -5.85
CA LYS A 44 2.65 -11.48 -5.04
C LYS A 44 2.33 -10.44 -3.96
N LYS A 45 1.64 -9.35 -4.31
CA LYS A 45 1.28 -8.30 -3.34
C LYS A 45 0.31 -8.78 -2.28
N GLN A 46 -0.64 -9.64 -2.64
CA GLN A 46 -1.57 -10.25 -1.68
C GLN A 46 -0.82 -11.11 -0.66
N GLN A 47 0.11 -11.95 -1.12
CA GLN A 47 0.96 -12.76 -0.23
C GLN A 47 1.81 -11.87 0.70
N GLN A 48 2.41 -10.79 0.18
CA GLN A 48 3.17 -9.84 0.99
C GLN A 48 2.34 -9.22 2.12
N ARG A 49 1.10 -8.79 1.83
CA ARG A 49 0.19 -8.24 2.86
C ARG A 49 -0.18 -9.27 3.92
N LYS A 50 -0.42 -10.53 3.53
CA LYS A 50 -0.68 -11.62 4.48
C LYS A 50 0.49 -11.81 5.44
N LEU A 51 1.71 -11.90 4.92
CA LEU A 51 2.92 -12.02 5.76
C LEU A 51 3.12 -10.82 6.68
N GLN A 52 2.83 -9.61 6.18
CA GLN A 52 2.92 -8.40 6.98
C GLN A 52 1.89 -8.37 8.11
N ALA A 53 0.66 -8.84 7.86
CA ALA A 53 -0.39 -8.96 8.87
C ALA A 53 0.03 -9.94 9.98
N VAL A 54 0.58 -11.10 9.60
CA VAL A 54 1.10 -12.09 10.56
C VAL A 54 2.20 -11.48 11.43
N ARG A 55 3.17 -10.79 10.83
CA ARG A 55 4.25 -10.12 11.57
C ARG A 55 3.74 -9.02 12.50
N LYS A 56 2.71 -8.27 12.06
CA LYS A 56 2.08 -7.25 12.90
C LYS A 56 1.39 -7.88 14.11
N LEU A 57 0.69 -8.99 13.91
CA LEU A 57 0.04 -9.73 14.99
C LEU A 57 1.05 -10.27 16.00
N ALA A 58 2.13 -10.91 15.53
CA ALA A 58 3.20 -11.41 16.40
C ALA A 58 3.79 -10.28 17.25
N ARG A 59 4.07 -9.12 16.66
CA ARG A 59 4.55 -7.95 17.41
C ARG A 59 3.55 -7.46 18.46
N GLN A 60 2.25 -7.51 18.16
CA GLN A 60 1.22 -7.13 19.12
C GLN A 60 1.14 -8.12 20.29
N GLN A 61 1.37 -9.41 20.04
CA GLN A 61 1.39 -10.45 21.06
C GLN A 61 2.65 -10.41 21.94
N GLU A 62 3.80 -10.08 21.36
CA GLU A 62 5.08 -9.92 22.07
C GLU A 62 5.16 -8.59 22.86
N GLY A 63 4.36 -7.60 22.50
CA GLY A 63 4.37 -6.28 23.13
C GLY A 63 3.83 -6.31 24.57
N GLN A 64 4.39 -5.45 25.43
CA GLN A 64 3.87 -5.25 26.78
C GLN A 64 2.47 -4.60 26.72
N SER A 65 1.52 -5.19 27.44
CA SER A 65 0.18 -4.63 27.58
C SER A 65 0.23 -3.41 28.49
N ILE A 66 0.16 -2.22 27.90
CA ILE A 66 0.05 -0.96 28.62
C ILE A 66 -1.44 -0.67 28.81
N ALA A 67 -1.87 -0.44 30.05
CA ALA A 67 -3.22 0.05 30.33
C ALA A 67 -3.34 1.50 29.83
N ILE A 68 -3.90 1.68 28.65
CA ILE A 68 -4.12 3.01 28.05
C ILE A 68 -5.21 3.79 28.82
N HIS A 69 -6.07 3.07 29.54
CA HIS A 69 -7.03 3.63 30.47
C HIS A 69 -6.87 2.94 31.83
N PRO A 70 -6.17 3.55 32.80
CA PRO A 70 -6.30 3.13 34.18
C PRO A 70 -7.75 3.40 34.62
N ASP A 71 -8.40 2.41 35.23
CA ASP A 71 -9.70 2.62 35.88
C ASP A 71 -9.55 3.76 36.89
N LYS A 72 -10.40 4.79 36.76
CA LYS A 72 -10.45 5.93 37.68
C LYS A 72 -10.98 5.45 39.03
N GLY A 73 -10.12 4.89 39.87
CA GLY A 73 -10.55 4.39 41.18
C GLY A 73 -9.44 4.15 42.21
N ALA A 74 -8.17 4.28 41.85
CA ALA A 74 -7.08 4.15 42.82
C ALA A 74 -6.38 5.50 43.02
N ASP A 75 -6.51 6.02 44.24
CA ASP A 75 -5.68 7.05 44.89
C ASP A 75 -5.80 8.50 44.41
N HIS A 76 -6.90 9.13 44.80
CA HIS A 76 -6.85 10.52 45.28
C HIS A 76 -7.22 10.54 46.77
N THR A 77 -6.27 10.23 47.63
CA THR A 77 -6.30 10.54 49.06
C THR A 77 -5.73 11.95 49.26
N PRO A 78 -6.56 12.97 49.58
CA PRO A 78 -6.03 14.25 50.04
C PRO A 78 -5.68 14.09 51.52
N GLU A 79 -4.42 13.81 51.82
CA GLU A 79 -3.89 13.90 53.19
C GLU A 79 -3.86 15.37 53.60
N ASP A 80 -4.83 15.72 54.45
CA ASP A 80 -5.02 17.00 55.14
C ASP A 80 -3.89 17.19 56.17
N LYS A 81 -3.07 18.24 56.01
CA LYS A 81 -2.07 18.63 57.02
C LYS A 81 -2.55 19.87 57.76
N SER A 82 -3.08 19.63 58.96
CA SER A 82 -3.17 20.60 60.07
C SER A 82 -1.81 20.86 60.71
#